data_AF-A0A239ED96-F1
#
_entry.id   AF-A0A239ED96-F1
#
_cell.length_a   1.000
_cell.length_b   1.000
_cell.length_c   1.000
_cell.angle_alpha   90.00
_cell.angle_beta   90.00
_cell.angle_gamma   90.00
#
_symmetry.space_group_name_H-M   'P 1'
#
loop_
_entity.id
_entity.type
_entity.pdbx_description
1 polymer ?
#
loop_
_entity_poly.entity_id
_entity_poly.type
_entity_poly.pdbx_seq_one_letter_code
_entity_poly.pdbx_strand_id
1 'polypeptide(L)'
;MGPLSGKTIALTAERRADEFATLLERRGAETVHVPAIHVLPLLDDSDLREKTDGIIADPPALTVISTGIGFRGWLDAAEGWNNRTELLAALGSSRIIARGPKARGAIRGAGLREVWSPTTEASQEVADHLEAEGIAGVDVAVQLHGTITEWEPTIHLSESLERLGADVRAIPVYRWIRPVDQQPLIDLLAKILNNEVDAVTFTSAPAVASLLSTAKDNGLLDEFLTALRGPVAAICVGPVTSAPLDALNVPTRMPERARLGSLAKYVVDELGS
;
A
#
# COMPACT_ATOMS: atom_id res chain seq x y z
N MET A 1 -13.67 16.92 31.38
CA MET A 1 -12.52 16.46 30.60
C MET A 1 -12.92 15.16 29.92
N GLY A 2 -12.69 15.04 28.61
CA GLY A 2 -12.87 13.78 27.90
C GLY A 2 -11.74 12.80 28.22
N PRO A 3 -11.88 11.50 27.94
CA PRO A 3 -10.90 10.48 28.32
C PRO A 3 -9.49 10.74 27.75
N LEU A 4 -9.37 11.46 26.63
CA LEU A 4 -8.09 11.80 26.00
C LEU A 4 -7.58 13.20 26.37
N SER A 5 -8.09 13.81 27.44
CA SER A 5 -7.66 15.17 27.80
C SER A 5 -6.18 15.23 28.13
N GLY A 6 -5.46 16.15 27.49
CA GLY A 6 -4.00 16.28 27.62
C GLY A 6 -3.21 15.25 26.82
N LYS A 7 -3.86 14.52 25.89
CA LYS A 7 -3.21 13.61 24.95
C LYS A 7 -3.06 14.25 23.59
N THR A 8 -1.87 14.14 22.99
CA THR A 8 -1.58 14.59 21.63
C THR A 8 -1.35 13.40 20.71
N ILE A 9 -2.13 13.31 19.62
CA ILE A 9 -2.13 12.15 18.73
C ILE A 9 -1.76 12.58 17.31
N ALA A 10 -0.69 12.00 16.77
CA ALA A 10 -0.28 12.21 15.39
C ALA A 10 -1.08 11.32 14.41
N LEU A 11 -1.58 11.94 13.33
CA LEU A 11 -2.36 11.29 12.28
C LEU A 11 -1.56 11.30 10.99
N THR A 12 -1.24 10.11 10.47
CA THR A 12 -0.44 9.96 9.24
C THR A 12 -1.27 9.71 7.99
N ALA A 13 -2.59 9.51 8.17
CA ALA A 13 -3.51 9.23 7.08
C ALA A 13 -3.73 10.47 6.20
N GLU A 14 -3.76 10.30 4.89
CA GLU A 14 -4.20 11.35 3.96
C GLU A 14 -5.73 11.42 3.89
N ARG A 15 -6.37 10.27 3.66
CA ARG A 15 -7.81 10.18 3.44
C ARG A 15 -8.55 10.01 4.76
N ARG A 16 -9.68 10.71 4.90
CA ARG A 16 -10.55 10.67 6.09
C ARG A 16 -9.83 11.08 7.39
N ALA A 17 -8.76 11.85 7.29
CA ALA A 17 -8.03 12.36 8.44
C ALA A 17 -8.91 13.28 9.30
N ASP A 18 -9.68 14.18 8.68
CA ASP A 18 -10.60 15.07 9.39
C ASP A 18 -11.68 14.32 10.18
N GLU A 19 -12.22 13.24 9.60
CA GLU A 19 -13.16 12.37 10.28
C GLU A 19 -12.49 11.70 11.49
N PHE A 20 -11.25 11.24 11.31
CA PHE A 20 -10.50 10.60 12.39
C PHE A 20 -10.14 11.58 13.52
N ALA A 21 -9.64 12.77 13.16
CA ALA A 21 -9.35 13.86 14.09
C ALA A 21 -10.59 14.22 14.90
N THR A 22 -11.73 14.43 14.22
CA THR A 22 -13.02 14.73 14.87
C THR A 22 -13.42 13.67 15.90
N LEU A 23 -13.20 12.38 15.61
CA LEU A 23 -13.52 11.30 16.54
C LEU A 23 -12.68 11.34 17.82
N LEU A 24 -11.40 11.75 17.73
CA LEU A 24 -10.46 11.84 18.85
C LEU A 24 -10.63 13.15 19.62
N GLU A 25 -10.79 14.28 18.93
CA GLU A 25 -10.99 15.61 19.52
C GLU A 25 -12.29 15.69 20.32
N ARG A 26 -13.36 15.04 19.85
CA ARG A 26 -14.61 14.87 20.63
C ARG A 26 -14.40 14.15 21.97
N ARG A 27 -13.27 13.46 22.13
CA ARG A 27 -12.87 12.76 23.35
C ARG A 27 -11.78 13.51 24.12
N GLY A 28 -11.38 14.70 23.68
CA GLY A 28 -10.48 15.62 24.39
C GLY A 28 -9.03 15.60 23.94
N ALA A 29 -8.68 14.86 22.88
CA ALA A 29 -7.32 14.86 22.34
C ALA A 29 -7.00 16.14 21.57
N GLU A 30 -5.72 16.52 21.57
CA GLU A 30 -5.14 17.36 20.53
C GLU A 30 -4.64 16.47 19.38
N THR A 31 -4.78 16.92 18.13
CA THR A 31 -4.33 16.16 16.96
C THR A 31 -3.29 16.91 16.16
N VAL A 32 -2.29 16.18 15.67
CA VAL A 32 -1.27 16.68 14.73
C VAL A 32 -1.41 15.89 13.45
N HIS A 33 -1.98 16.51 12.42
CA HIS A 33 -2.21 15.86 11.13
C HIS A 33 -1.05 16.16 10.16
N VAL A 34 -0.32 15.10 9.78
CA VAL A 34 0.73 15.16 8.76
C VAL A 34 0.58 13.93 7.86
N PRO A 35 -0.03 14.07 6.67
CA PRO A 35 -0.13 12.98 5.72
C PRO A 35 1.25 12.41 5.39
N ALA A 36 1.49 11.13 5.71
CA ALA A 36 2.77 10.51 5.45
C ALA A 36 2.93 10.06 4.00
N ILE A 37 1.83 9.98 3.26
CA ILE A 37 1.81 9.63 1.84
C ILE A 37 0.87 10.56 1.10
N HIS A 38 1.11 10.69 -0.20
CA HIS A 38 0.15 11.24 -1.15
C HIS A 38 -0.28 10.12 -2.10
N VAL A 39 -1.56 9.76 -2.10
CA VAL A 39 -2.09 8.78 -3.04
C VAL A 39 -2.31 9.48 -4.37
N LEU A 40 -1.52 9.10 -5.38
CA LEU A 40 -1.68 9.63 -6.73
C LEU A 40 -2.96 9.06 -7.34
N PRO A 41 -3.86 9.90 -7.87
CA PRO A 41 -4.88 9.43 -8.80
C PRO A 41 -4.17 8.76 -9.97
N LEU A 42 -4.58 7.54 -10.33
CA LEU A 42 -3.92 6.78 -11.39
C LEU A 42 -3.90 7.52 -12.73
N LEU A 43 -4.90 8.38 -12.99
CA LEU A 43 -4.97 9.21 -14.18
C LEU A 43 -3.78 10.19 -14.31
N ASP A 44 -3.24 10.64 -13.18
CA ASP A 44 -2.13 11.60 -13.11
C ASP A 44 -0.77 10.88 -13.04
N ASP A 45 -0.75 9.54 -13.08
CA ASP A 45 0.46 8.73 -12.97
C ASP A 45 1.14 8.52 -14.33
N SER A 46 2.10 9.40 -14.63
CA SER A 46 2.88 9.34 -15.88
C SER A 46 3.66 8.03 -16.07
N ASP A 47 4.15 7.38 -15.00
CA ASP A 47 4.87 6.09 -15.09
C ASP A 47 3.90 4.95 -15.45
N LEU A 48 2.72 4.93 -14.83
CA LEU A 48 1.69 3.97 -15.21
C LEU A 48 1.27 4.18 -16.66
N ARG A 49 1.15 5.42 -17.13
CA ARG A 49 0.85 5.72 -18.53
C ARG A 49 1.93 5.19 -19.47
N GLU A 50 3.19 5.48 -19.21
CA GLU A 50 4.32 5.01 -20.02
C GLU A 50 4.35 3.47 -20.09
N LYS A 51 4.20 2.79 -18.95
CA LYS A 51 4.11 1.33 -18.90
C LYS A 51 2.90 0.80 -19.68
N THR A 52 1.76 1.48 -19.60
CA THR A 52 0.55 1.13 -20.35
C THR A 52 0.78 1.23 -21.85
N ASP A 53 1.38 2.33 -22.30
CA ASP A 53 1.71 2.55 -23.70
C ASP A 53 2.71 1.49 -24.20
N GLY A 54 3.66 1.07 -23.36
CA GLY A 54 4.56 -0.06 -23.63
C GLY A 54 3.85 -1.42 -23.76
N ILE A 55 2.85 -1.69 -22.93
CA ILE A 55 2.01 -2.90 -23.05
C ILE A 55 1.18 -2.89 -24.34
N ILE A 56 0.67 -1.71 -24.73
CA ILE A 56 -0.10 -1.54 -25.96
C ILE A 56 0.79 -1.75 -27.19
N ALA A 57 1.97 -1.14 -27.18
CA ALA A 57 2.91 -1.20 -28.31
C ALA A 57 3.49 -2.61 -28.50
N ASP A 58 3.80 -3.30 -27.39
CA ASP A 58 4.36 -4.65 -27.39
C ASP A 58 3.64 -5.52 -26.34
N PRO A 59 2.54 -6.19 -26.75
CA PRO A 59 1.73 -7.01 -25.84
C PRO A 59 2.54 -8.19 -25.26
N PRO A 60 2.44 -8.43 -23.94
CA PRO A 60 3.19 -9.52 -23.30
C PRO A 60 2.68 -10.89 -23.75
N ALA A 61 3.55 -11.90 -23.67
CA ALA A 61 3.13 -13.28 -23.84
C ALA A 61 2.16 -13.70 -22.72
N LEU A 62 2.41 -13.24 -21.49
CA LEU A 62 1.62 -13.55 -20.31
C LEU A 62 1.27 -12.27 -19.51
N THR A 63 0.02 -12.14 -19.10
CA THR A 63 -0.41 -11.11 -18.14
C THR A 63 -0.91 -11.77 -16.86
N VAL A 64 -0.39 -11.33 -15.71
CA VAL A 64 -0.87 -11.74 -14.39
C VAL A 64 -1.58 -10.58 -13.71
N ILE A 65 -2.85 -10.80 -13.33
CA ILE A 65 -3.67 -9.81 -12.62
C ILE A 65 -3.82 -10.18 -11.15
N SER A 66 -3.25 -9.36 -10.27
CA SER A 66 -3.24 -9.62 -8.82
C SER A 66 -4.57 -9.33 -8.15
N THR A 67 -5.24 -8.22 -8.48
CA THR A 67 -6.47 -7.82 -7.79
C THR A 67 -7.48 -7.17 -8.73
N GLY A 68 -8.77 -7.42 -8.49
CA GLY A 68 -9.82 -6.81 -9.30
C GLY A 68 -9.97 -5.29 -9.13
N ILE A 69 -9.56 -4.72 -7.99
CA ILE A 69 -9.59 -3.26 -7.80
C ILE A 69 -8.45 -2.58 -8.56
N GLY A 70 -7.23 -3.13 -8.49
CA GLY A 70 -6.10 -2.62 -9.24
C GLY A 70 -6.34 -2.71 -10.74
N PHE A 71 -6.85 -3.84 -11.23
CA PHE A 71 -7.15 -4.01 -12.65
C PHE A 71 -8.20 -3.01 -13.16
N ARG A 72 -9.30 -2.81 -12.42
CA ARG A 72 -10.30 -1.80 -12.79
C ARG A 72 -9.72 -0.40 -12.77
N GLY A 73 -8.96 -0.05 -11.73
CA GLY A 73 -8.28 1.24 -11.65
C GLY A 73 -7.34 1.48 -12.83
N TRP A 74 -6.62 0.45 -13.28
CA TRP A 74 -5.78 0.55 -14.48
C TRP A 74 -6.59 0.83 -15.74
N LEU A 75 -7.67 0.07 -15.96
CA LEU A 75 -8.55 0.28 -17.11
C LEU A 75 -9.26 1.64 -17.09
N ASP A 76 -9.57 2.16 -15.89
CA ASP A 76 -10.21 3.47 -15.72
C ASP A 76 -9.20 4.61 -15.95
N ALA A 77 -7.94 4.43 -15.55
CA ALA A 77 -6.86 5.35 -15.90
C ALA A 77 -6.62 5.36 -17.42
N ALA A 78 -6.58 4.17 -18.03
CA ALA A 78 -6.46 4.00 -19.46
C ALA A 78 -7.61 4.66 -20.25
N GLU A 79 -8.84 4.58 -19.72
CA GLU A 79 -9.99 5.30 -20.28
C GLU A 79 -9.75 6.81 -20.27
N GLY A 80 -9.26 7.36 -19.15
CA GLY A 80 -8.96 8.79 -19.06
C GLY A 80 -7.80 9.24 -19.96
N TRP A 81 -6.91 8.33 -20.39
CA TRP A 81 -5.91 8.58 -21.42
C TRP A 81 -6.39 8.28 -22.85
N ASN A 82 -7.64 7.84 -23.02
CA ASN A 82 -8.23 7.38 -24.29
C ASN A 82 -7.50 6.18 -24.92
N ASN A 83 -6.89 5.31 -24.11
CA ASN A 83 -6.19 4.11 -24.58
C ASN A 83 -6.78 2.79 -24.04
N ARG A 84 -7.99 2.83 -23.44
CA ARG A 84 -8.65 1.64 -22.88
C ARG A 84 -8.89 0.54 -23.90
N THR A 85 -9.34 0.90 -25.10
CA THR A 85 -9.69 -0.10 -26.13
C THR A 85 -8.44 -0.83 -26.62
N GLU A 86 -7.37 -0.06 -26.84
CA GLU A 86 -6.05 -0.53 -27.24
C GLU A 86 -5.44 -1.40 -26.15
N LEU A 87 -5.53 -0.98 -24.88
CA LEU A 87 -5.08 -1.78 -23.76
C LEU A 87 -5.83 -3.11 -23.66
N LEU A 88 -7.16 -3.10 -23.77
CA LEU A 88 -7.95 -4.33 -23.74
C LEU A 88 -7.62 -5.26 -24.91
N ALA A 89 -7.35 -4.71 -26.10
CA ALA A 89 -6.91 -5.50 -27.25
C ALA A 89 -5.55 -6.15 -27.01
N ALA A 90 -4.57 -5.39 -26.50
CA ALA A 90 -3.25 -5.90 -26.15
C ALA A 90 -3.34 -7.00 -25.08
N LEU A 91 -4.05 -6.74 -23.98
CA LEU A 91 -4.24 -7.74 -22.92
C LEU A 91 -4.99 -8.98 -23.43
N GLY A 92 -6.00 -8.81 -24.29
CA GLY A 92 -6.75 -9.91 -24.89
C GLY A 92 -5.95 -10.78 -25.85
N SER A 93 -4.82 -10.27 -26.36
CA SER A 93 -3.86 -11.05 -27.16
C SER A 93 -2.86 -11.84 -26.29
N SER A 94 -2.73 -11.49 -25.01
CA SER A 94 -1.89 -12.19 -24.05
C SER A 94 -2.60 -13.37 -23.39
N ARG A 95 -1.83 -14.35 -22.89
CA ARG A 95 -2.36 -15.36 -21.98
C ARG A 95 -2.58 -14.71 -20.61
N ILE A 96 -3.80 -14.78 -20.06
CA ILE A 96 -4.12 -14.07 -18.80
C ILE A 96 -4.27 -15.05 -17.63
N ILE A 97 -3.54 -14.81 -16.54
CA ILE A 97 -3.72 -15.50 -15.25
C ILE A 97 -4.31 -14.53 -14.22
N ALA A 98 -5.33 -14.99 -13.50
CA ALA A 98 -5.86 -14.26 -12.35
C ALA A 98 -5.25 -14.82 -11.07
N ARG A 99 -4.85 -13.97 -10.12
CA ARG A 99 -4.40 -14.43 -8.80
C ARG A 99 -5.56 -14.88 -7.90
N GLY A 100 -6.81 -14.57 -8.22
CA GLY A 100 -7.96 -14.98 -7.40
C GLY A 100 -9.33 -14.54 -7.91
N PRO A 101 -10.43 -14.92 -7.22
CA PRO A 101 -11.81 -14.67 -7.65
C PRO A 101 -12.13 -13.20 -7.94
N LYS A 102 -11.54 -12.26 -7.19
CA LYS A 102 -11.72 -10.81 -7.42
C LYS A 102 -11.08 -10.35 -8.73
N ALA A 103 -9.86 -10.80 -9.01
CA ALA A 103 -9.17 -10.50 -10.26
C ALA A 103 -9.94 -11.13 -11.44
N ARG A 104 -10.32 -12.41 -11.31
CA ARG A 104 -11.15 -13.14 -12.28
C ARG A 104 -12.45 -12.41 -12.62
N GLY A 105 -13.18 -11.97 -11.60
CA GLY A 105 -14.42 -11.21 -11.78
C GLY A 105 -14.20 -9.91 -12.56
N ALA A 106 -13.10 -9.19 -12.28
CA ALA A 106 -12.76 -7.95 -12.98
C ALA A 106 -12.33 -8.20 -14.44
N ILE A 107 -11.49 -9.20 -14.69
CA ILE A 107 -11.07 -9.63 -16.04
C ILE A 107 -12.30 -9.91 -16.91
N ARG A 108 -13.20 -10.76 -16.40
CA ARG A 108 -14.43 -11.14 -17.12
C ARG A 108 -15.39 -9.98 -17.31
N GLY A 109 -15.51 -9.11 -16.30
CA GLY A 109 -16.31 -7.89 -16.39
C GLY A 109 -15.80 -6.93 -17.47
N ALA A 110 -14.51 -6.99 -17.80
CA ALA A 110 -13.90 -6.23 -18.90
C ALA A 110 -13.97 -6.94 -20.27
N GLY A 111 -14.65 -8.09 -20.36
CA GLY A 111 -14.77 -8.86 -21.60
C GLY A 111 -13.59 -9.78 -21.91
N LEU A 112 -12.58 -9.85 -21.03
CA LEU A 112 -11.41 -10.72 -21.16
C LEU A 112 -11.66 -12.08 -20.50
N ARG A 113 -10.76 -13.04 -20.73
CA ARG A 113 -10.79 -14.36 -20.09
C ARG A 113 -9.43 -14.76 -19.55
N GLU A 114 -9.41 -15.14 -18.29
CA GLU A 114 -8.28 -15.83 -17.69
C GLU A 114 -8.24 -17.30 -18.12
N VAL A 115 -7.03 -17.85 -18.29
CA VAL A 115 -6.82 -19.28 -18.55
C VAL A 115 -6.71 -20.09 -17.27
N TRP A 116 -6.30 -19.46 -16.17
CA TRP A 116 -6.14 -20.11 -14.87
C TRP A 116 -6.22 -19.12 -13.70
N SER A 117 -6.57 -19.64 -12.52
CA SER A 117 -6.58 -18.94 -11.23
C SER A 117 -6.42 -19.94 -10.08
N PRO A 118 -5.64 -19.61 -9.03
CA PRO A 118 -5.53 -20.47 -7.86
C PRO A 118 -6.82 -20.42 -7.02
N THR A 119 -6.99 -21.41 -6.14
CA THR A 119 -8.16 -21.51 -5.26
C THR A 119 -8.00 -20.66 -3.99
N THR A 120 -6.77 -20.53 -3.49
CA THR A 120 -6.47 -19.88 -2.18
C THR A 120 -6.18 -18.38 -2.29
N GLU A 121 -6.08 -17.86 -3.51
CA GLU A 121 -5.58 -16.50 -3.78
C GLU A 121 -4.11 -16.28 -3.38
N ALA A 122 -3.29 -17.33 -3.21
CA ALA A 122 -1.88 -17.18 -2.86
C ALA A 122 -1.01 -16.80 -4.08
N SER A 123 -0.12 -15.80 -3.92
CA SER A 123 0.88 -15.46 -4.96
C SER A 123 1.84 -16.62 -5.22
N GLN A 124 2.17 -17.40 -4.19
CA GLN A 124 3.06 -18.55 -4.33
C GLN A 124 2.48 -19.60 -5.30
N GLU A 125 1.19 -19.91 -5.21
CA GLU A 125 0.56 -20.86 -6.13
C GLU A 125 0.60 -20.40 -7.59
N VAL A 126 0.56 -19.08 -7.83
CA VAL A 126 0.74 -18.54 -9.19
C VAL A 126 2.17 -18.74 -9.66
N ALA A 127 3.16 -18.50 -8.80
CA ALA A 127 4.57 -18.72 -9.13
C ALA A 127 4.86 -20.20 -9.38
N ASP A 128 4.41 -21.10 -8.51
CA ASP A 128 4.59 -22.55 -8.64
C ASP A 128 3.94 -23.09 -9.92
N HIS A 129 2.74 -22.61 -10.24
CA HIS A 129 2.04 -22.98 -11.48
C HIS A 129 2.82 -22.57 -12.72
N LEU A 130 3.36 -21.35 -12.74
CA LEU A 130 4.14 -20.83 -13.86
C LEU A 130 5.54 -21.45 -13.97
N GLU A 131 6.18 -21.76 -12.84
CA GLU A 131 7.42 -22.53 -12.81
C GLU A 131 7.24 -23.89 -13.47
N ALA A 132 6.17 -24.61 -13.11
CA ALA A 132 5.86 -25.93 -13.67
C ALA A 132 5.60 -25.89 -15.19
N GLU A 133 5.20 -24.75 -15.74
CA GLU A 133 4.99 -24.54 -17.17
C GLU A 133 6.25 -24.06 -17.92
N GLY A 134 7.31 -23.68 -17.20
CA GLY A 134 8.56 -23.17 -17.78
C GLY A 134 8.48 -21.68 -18.13
N ILE A 135 8.65 -20.82 -17.13
CA ILE A 135 8.50 -19.36 -17.28
C ILE A 135 9.79 -18.60 -17.67
N ALA A 136 10.94 -19.29 -17.75
CA ALA A 136 12.21 -18.65 -18.06
C ALA A 136 12.22 -18.01 -19.46
N GLY A 137 12.62 -16.73 -19.55
CA GLY A 137 12.65 -15.92 -20.78
C GLY A 137 11.26 -15.55 -21.33
N VAL A 138 10.19 -15.81 -20.57
CA VAL A 138 8.84 -15.37 -20.96
C VAL A 138 8.66 -13.92 -20.53
N ASP A 139 8.18 -13.08 -21.44
CA ASP A 139 7.75 -11.71 -21.13
C ASP A 139 6.40 -11.73 -20.40
N VAL A 140 6.43 -11.27 -19.14
CA VAL A 140 5.30 -11.30 -18.23
C VAL A 140 4.97 -9.91 -17.73
N ALA A 141 3.79 -9.40 -18.06
CA ALA A 141 3.24 -8.23 -17.39
C ALA A 141 2.54 -8.62 -16.08
N VAL A 142 2.90 -7.97 -14.97
CA VAL A 142 2.28 -8.25 -13.67
C VAL A 142 1.62 -6.99 -13.14
N GLN A 143 0.28 -6.98 -13.10
CA GLN A 143 -0.47 -5.94 -12.39
C GLN A 143 -0.27 -6.12 -10.88
N LEU A 144 0.39 -5.16 -10.25
CA LEU A 144 0.75 -5.18 -8.83
C LEU A 144 -0.28 -4.46 -7.94
N HIS A 145 -0.40 -4.93 -6.71
CA HIS A 145 -1.15 -4.22 -5.67
C HIS A 145 -0.29 -3.11 -5.05
N GLY A 146 -0.14 -1.99 -5.77
CA GLY A 146 0.45 -0.73 -5.29
C GLY A 146 1.97 -0.63 -5.20
N THR A 147 2.47 0.56 -4.83
CA THR A 147 3.90 0.85 -4.68
C THR A 147 4.49 0.14 -3.46
N ILE A 148 5.64 -0.48 -3.69
CA ILE A 148 6.43 -1.25 -2.72
C ILE A 148 7.47 -0.32 -2.09
N THR A 149 7.78 -0.55 -0.82
CA THR A 149 8.94 0.04 -0.14
C THR A 149 9.87 -1.04 0.37
N GLU A 150 11.14 -0.68 0.63
CA GLU A 150 12.12 -1.58 1.27
C GLU A 150 11.69 -2.09 2.66
N TRP A 151 10.61 -1.52 3.22
CA TRP A 151 10.11 -1.79 4.56
C TRP A 151 8.92 -2.77 4.59
N GLU A 152 8.40 -3.19 3.44
CA GLU A 152 7.23 -4.09 3.37
C GLU A 152 7.65 -5.57 3.21
N PRO A 153 7.36 -6.44 4.19
CA PRO A 153 7.79 -7.84 4.15
C PRO A 153 6.83 -8.71 3.33
N THR A 154 6.89 -8.61 2.00
CA THR A 154 6.19 -9.56 1.13
C THR A 154 7.09 -10.05 0.02
N ILE A 155 7.27 -11.36 -0.10
CA ILE A 155 7.87 -11.97 -1.30
C ILE A 155 6.94 -11.63 -2.47
N HIS A 156 7.43 -10.79 -3.38
CA HIS A 156 6.64 -10.26 -4.48
C HIS A 156 6.44 -11.32 -5.56
N LEU A 157 5.26 -11.36 -6.16
CA LEU A 157 5.00 -12.24 -7.30
C LEU A 157 5.94 -11.89 -8.46
N SER A 158 6.19 -10.60 -8.71
CA SER A 158 7.17 -10.16 -9.72
C SER A 158 8.57 -10.69 -9.42
N GLU A 159 9.08 -10.48 -8.20
CA GLU A 159 10.42 -10.99 -7.81
C GLU A 159 10.52 -12.51 -7.85
N SER A 160 9.45 -13.22 -7.46
CA SER A 160 9.41 -14.68 -7.58
C SER A 160 9.53 -15.12 -9.03
N LEU A 161 8.81 -14.48 -9.97
CA LEU A 161 8.88 -14.80 -11.38
C LEU A 161 10.24 -14.41 -12.00
N GLU A 162 10.82 -13.28 -11.60
CA GLU A 162 12.18 -12.88 -12.00
C GLU A 162 13.23 -13.90 -11.54
N ARG A 163 13.13 -14.39 -10.30
CA ARG A 163 14.02 -15.45 -9.79
C ARG A 163 13.88 -16.77 -10.55
N LEU A 164 12.71 -17.03 -11.14
CA LEU A 164 12.46 -18.15 -12.04
C LEU A 164 12.93 -17.89 -13.48
N GLY A 165 13.49 -16.71 -13.75
CA GLY A 165 14.09 -16.32 -15.02
C GLY A 165 13.13 -15.65 -16.00
N ALA A 166 11.94 -15.23 -15.57
CA ALA A 166 10.99 -14.50 -16.43
C ALA A 166 11.43 -13.05 -16.66
N ASP A 167 11.07 -12.50 -17.82
CA ASP A 167 11.26 -11.08 -18.14
C ASP A 167 10.03 -10.30 -17.64
N VAL A 168 10.09 -9.75 -16.43
CA VAL A 168 8.90 -9.19 -15.76
C VAL A 168 8.74 -7.69 -15.99
N ARG A 169 7.56 -7.31 -16.51
CA ARG A 169 7.07 -5.93 -16.60
C ARG A 169 6.08 -5.64 -15.46
N ALA A 170 6.56 -5.07 -14.37
CA ALA A 170 5.73 -4.67 -13.24
C ALA A 170 4.84 -3.45 -13.56
N ILE A 171 3.52 -3.59 -13.35
CA ILE A 171 2.49 -2.55 -13.57
C ILE A 171 1.84 -2.17 -12.22
N PRO A 172 2.38 -1.20 -11.48
CA PRO A 172 1.83 -0.75 -10.20
C PRO A 172 0.60 0.15 -10.40
N VAL A 173 -0.55 -0.23 -9.83
CA VAL A 173 -1.85 0.45 -10.07
C VAL A 173 -2.50 0.96 -8.79
N TYR A 174 -1.67 1.27 -7.80
CA TYR A 174 -2.06 1.98 -6.58
C TYR A 174 -0.83 2.72 -6.09
N ARG A 175 -0.50 3.80 -6.79
CA ARG A 175 0.72 4.55 -6.54
C ARG A 175 0.47 5.59 -5.46
N TRP A 176 1.28 5.48 -4.43
CA TRP A 176 1.47 6.54 -3.47
C TRP A 176 2.91 7.02 -3.59
N ILE A 177 3.14 8.28 -3.29
CA ILE A 177 4.46 8.87 -3.15
C ILE A 177 4.61 9.44 -1.75
N ARG A 178 5.85 9.62 -1.30
CA ARG A 178 6.08 10.51 -0.16
C ARG A 178 5.66 11.93 -0.57
N PRO A 179 5.13 12.75 0.36
CA PRO A 179 4.82 14.14 0.08
C PRO A 179 6.00 14.86 -0.58
N VAL A 180 5.75 15.64 -1.64
CA VAL A 180 6.85 16.35 -2.34
C VAL A 180 7.60 17.27 -1.38
N ASP A 181 6.87 17.96 -0.51
CA ASP A 181 7.44 18.67 0.63
C ASP A 181 7.61 17.70 1.81
N GLN A 182 8.86 17.39 2.14
CA GLN A 182 9.22 16.51 3.26
C GLN A 182 9.26 17.25 4.61
N GLN A 183 9.24 18.58 4.64
CA GLN A 183 9.42 19.34 5.89
C GLN A 183 8.37 18.99 6.96
N PRO A 184 7.06 18.86 6.65
CA PRO A 184 6.07 18.49 7.66
C PRO A 184 6.33 17.11 8.30
N LEU A 185 6.86 16.16 7.53
CA LEU A 185 7.23 14.84 8.04
C LEU A 185 8.47 14.90 8.93
N ILE A 186 9.45 15.73 8.58
CA ILE A 186 10.64 15.98 9.41
C ILE A 186 10.25 16.65 10.73
N ASP A 187 9.32 17.61 10.68
CA ASP A 187 8.80 18.27 11.89
C ASP A 187 8.04 17.28 12.77
N LEU A 188 7.22 16.40 12.17
CA LEU A 188 6.56 15.32 12.91
C LEU A 188 7.58 14.36 13.54
N LEU A 189 8.64 13.98 12.84
CA LEU A 189 9.71 13.16 13.40
C LEU A 189 10.32 13.83 14.63
N ALA A 190 10.64 15.12 14.57
CA ALA A 190 11.16 15.86 15.73
C ALA A 190 10.19 15.82 16.92
N LYS A 191 8.88 15.98 16.69
CA LYS A 191 7.85 15.85 17.74
C LYS A 191 7.82 14.47 18.38
N ILE A 192 7.95 13.42 17.57
CA ILE A 192 7.99 12.03 18.05
C ILE A 192 9.25 11.79 18.88
N LEU A 193 10.40 12.23 18.40
CA LEU A 193 11.69 12.10 19.09
C LEU A 193 11.73 12.85 20.43
N ASN A 194 11.07 14.01 20.50
CA ASN A 194 10.95 14.82 21.71
C ASN A 194 9.83 14.36 22.66
N ASN A 195 9.08 13.31 22.30
CA ASN A 195 7.91 12.83 23.04
C ASN A 195 6.80 13.89 23.21
N GLU A 196 6.66 14.78 22.22
CA GLU A 196 5.60 15.80 22.16
C GLU A 196 4.25 15.23 21.69
N VAL A 197 4.22 13.95 21.33
CA VAL A 197 3.01 13.19 20.98
C VAL A 197 2.96 11.92 21.83
N ASP A 198 1.78 11.55 22.31
CA ASP A 198 1.57 10.30 23.06
C ASP A 198 1.46 9.09 22.13
N ALA A 199 0.99 9.30 20.90
CA ALA A 199 0.82 8.24 19.93
C ALA A 199 0.93 8.72 18.48
N VAL A 200 1.36 7.82 17.61
CA VAL A 200 1.31 7.97 16.16
C VAL A 200 0.39 6.89 15.60
N THR A 201 -0.58 7.31 14.79
CA THR A 201 -1.56 6.42 14.21
C THR A 201 -1.27 6.15 12.74
N PHE A 202 -1.42 4.89 12.33
CA PHE A 202 -1.19 4.44 10.95
C PHE A 202 -2.39 3.67 10.42
N THR A 203 -2.83 4.04 9.21
CA THR A 203 -3.96 3.37 8.52
C THR A 203 -3.52 2.54 7.32
N SER A 204 -2.21 2.50 7.03
CA SER A 204 -1.64 1.80 5.87
C SER A 204 -0.14 1.57 6.06
N ALA A 205 0.40 0.42 5.63
CA ALA A 205 1.83 0.14 5.64
C ALA A 205 2.68 1.19 4.90
N PRO A 206 2.24 1.73 3.74
CA PRO A 206 2.87 2.88 3.10
C PRO A 206 3.18 4.09 4.00
N ALA A 207 2.27 4.44 4.91
CA ALA A 207 2.46 5.56 5.83
C ALA A 207 3.57 5.27 6.85
N VAL A 208 3.65 4.03 7.31
CA VAL A 208 4.74 3.54 8.16
C VAL A 208 6.07 3.61 7.40
N ALA A 209 6.10 3.03 6.21
CA ALA A 209 7.29 2.98 5.37
C ALA A 209 7.80 4.38 4.98
N SER A 210 6.90 5.32 4.73
CA SER A 210 7.26 6.72 4.45
C SER A 210 7.96 7.38 5.63
N LEU A 211 7.44 7.21 6.85
CA LEU A 211 8.06 7.74 8.07
C LEU A 211 9.41 7.06 8.37
N LEU A 212 9.50 5.73 8.20
CA LEU A 212 10.77 5.00 8.33
C LEU A 212 11.82 5.50 7.32
N SER A 213 11.42 5.69 6.06
CA SER A 213 12.30 6.22 5.01
C SER A 213 12.73 7.64 5.32
N THR A 214 11.81 8.49 5.79
CA THR A 214 12.13 9.86 6.18
C THR A 214 13.11 9.89 7.35
N ALA A 215 12.93 9.04 8.37
CA ALA A 215 13.87 8.92 9.48
C ALA A 215 15.25 8.44 8.99
N LYS A 216 15.29 7.42 8.13
CA LYS A 216 16.54 6.90 7.54
C LYS A 216 17.27 7.95 6.71
N ASP A 217 16.57 8.65 5.83
CA ASP A 217 17.15 9.68 4.96
C ASP A 217 17.78 10.84 5.75
N ASN A 218 17.27 11.09 6.96
CA ASN A 218 17.77 12.12 7.86
C ASN A 218 18.73 11.58 8.94
N GLY A 219 19.09 10.29 8.90
CA GLY A 219 19.99 9.67 9.89
C GLY A 219 19.42 9.55 11.30
N LEU A 220 18.09 9.53 11.44
CA LEU A 220 17.34 9.52 12.71
C LEU A 220 16.58 8.19 12.94
N LEU A 221 16.92 7.14 12.20
CA LEU A 221 16.17 5.88 12.22
C LEU A 221 16.20 5.22 13.60
N ASP A 222 17.35 5.13 14.25
CA ASP A 222 17.50 4.43 15.52
C ASP A 222 16.77 5.16 16.66
N GLU A 223 16.86 6.50 16.69
CA GLU A 223 16.16 7.33 17.65
C GLU A 223 14.64 7.25 17.44
N PHE A 224 14.19 7.24 16.18
CA PHE A 224 12.78 7.09 15.84
C PHE A 224 12.23 5.73 16.30
N LEU A 225 12.94 4.64 16.02
CA LEU A 225 12.57 3.30 16.50
C LEU A 225 12.58 3.23 18.04
N THR A 226 13.51 3.93 18.69
CA THR A 226 13.57 3.99 20.17
C THR A 226 12.35 4.71 20.74
N ALA A 227 11.93 5.84 20.16
CA ALA A 227 10.73 6.56 20.57
C ALA A 227 9.47 5.68 20.44
N LEU A 228 9.33 4.97 19.32
CA LEU A 228 8.18 4.08 19.08
C LEU A 228 8.20 2.80 19.93
N ARG A 229 9.36 2.39 20.47
CA ARG A 229 9.47 1.24 21.39
C ARG A 229 9.09 1.55 22.82
N GLY A 230 9.00 2.83 23.19
CA GLY A 230 8.77 3.25 24.57
C GLY A 230 7.76 4.38 24.68
N PRO A 231 8.22 5.63 24.71
CA PRO A 231 7.42 6.78 25.12
C PRO A 231 6.26 7.14 24.18
N VAL A 232 6.32 6.75 22.90
CA VAL A 232 5.29 7.07 21.90
C VAL A 232 4.65 5.79 21.40
N ALA A 233 3.32 5.66 21.54
CA ALA A 233 2.62 4.47 21.09
C ALA A 233 2.43 4.45 19.56
N ALA A 234 2.89 3.37 18.90
CA ALA A 234 2.56 3.11 17.50
C ALA A 234 1.22 2.34 17.39
N ILE A 235 0.16 3.02 16.94
CA ILE A 235 -1.19 2.44 16.84
C ILE A 235 -1.59 2.25 15.38
N CYS A 236 -1.64 1.00 14.95
CA CYS A 236 -1.95 0.61 13.57
C CYS A 236 -3.41 0.18 13.44
N VAL A 237 -4.02 0.39 12.27
CA VAL A 237 -5.38 -0.08 12.00
C VAL A 237 -5.51 -1.61 11.95
N GLY A 238 -4.41 -2.32 11.66
CA GLY A 238 -4.39 -3.78 11.59
C GLY A 238 -3.03 -4.36 11.18
N PRO A 239 -2.92 -5.69 11.08
CA PRO A 239 -1.63 -6.41 10.99
C PRO A 239 -0.84 -6.14 9.71
N VAL A 240 -1.53 -5.87 8.60
CA VAL A 240 -0.84 -5.48 7.35
C VAL A 240 -0.15 -4.13 7.53
N THR A 241 -0.76 -3.20 8.27
CA THR A 241 -0.18 -1.88 8.52
C THR A 241 0.99 -1.93 9.50
N SER A 242 0.95 -2.80 10.51
CA SER A 242 2.02 -2.92 11.50
C SER A 242 3.24 -3.69 11.00
N ALA A 243 3.10 -4.51 9.97
CA ALA A 243 4.15 -5.43 9.52
C ALA A 243 5.56 -4.81 9.36
N PRO A 244 5.74 -3.58 8.81
CA PRO A 244 7.06 -2.95 8.76
C PRO A 244 7.67 -2.64 10.13
N LEU A 245 6.85 -2.24 11.10
CA LEU A 245 7.28 -1.97 12.48
C LEU A 245 7.57 -3.27 13.23
N ASP A 246 6.73 -4.29 13.03
CA ASP A 246 6.89 -5.60 13.65
C ASP A 246 8.22 -6.26 13.20
N ALA A 247 8.57 -6.14 11.92
CA ALA A 247 9.86 -6.60 11.38
C ALA A 247 11.07 -5.90 12.01
N LEU A 248 10.89 -4.68 12.51
CA LEU A 248 11.90 -3.89 13.21
C LEU A 248 11.79 -4.01 14.74
N ASN A 249 11.02 -4.96 15.25
CA ASN A 249 10.80 -5.18 16.69
C ASN A 249 10.28 -3.92 17.42
N VAL A 250 9.40 -3.16 16.77
CA VAL A 250 8.65 -2.07 17.40
C VAL A 250 7.30 -2.62 17.86
N PRO A 251 6.93 -2.53 19.15
CA PRO A 251 5.62 -2.93 19.63
C PRO A 251 4.52 -2.11 18.97
N THR A 252 3.58 -2.79 18.31
CA THR A 252 2.40 -2.14 17.70
C THR A 252 1.13 -2.49 18.45
N ARG A 253 0.17 -1.56 18.44
CA ARG A 253 -1.17 -1.74 19.04
C ARG A 253 -2.22 -1.60 17.95
N MET A 254 -3.30 -2.38 18.01
CA MET A 254 -4.33 -2.36 16.96
C MET A 254 -5.71 -2.83 17.46
N PRO A 255 -6.81 -2.36 16.85
CA PRO A 255 -8.14 -2.89 17.10
C PRO A 255 -8.32 -4.29 16.50
N GLU A 256 -9.30 -5.05 17.02
CA GLU A 256 -9.71 -6.35 16.44
C GLU A 256 -10.21 -6.22 14.99
N ARG A 257 -10.84 -5.09 14.65
CA ARG A 257 -11.36 -4.81 13.31
C ARG A 257 -10.61 -3.67 12.65
N ALA A 258 -10.08 -3.92 11.46
CA ALA A 258 -9.38 -2.91 10.65
C ALA A 258 -10.34 -1.89 10.00
N ARG A 259 -10.92 -1.01 10.82
CA ARG A 259 -11.84 0.07 10.42
C ARG A 259 -11.49 1.36 11.17
N LEU A 260 -11.67 2.51 10.53
CA LEU A 260 -11.34 3.82 11.12
C LEU A 260 -12.05 4.07 12.47
N GLY A 261 -13.35 3.78 12.56
CA GLY A 261 -14.09 3.95 13.82
C GLY A 261 -13.62 2.99 14.92
N SER A 262 -13.20 1.78 14.56
CA SER A 262 -12.61 0.81 15.51
C SER A 262 -11.25 1.28 16.00
N LEU A 263 -10.42 1.84 15.11
CA LEU A 263 -9.13 2.45 15.47
C LEU A 263 -9.34 3.64 16.43
N ALA A 264 -10.25 4.56 16.13
CA ALA A 264 -10.54 5.69 17.00
C ALA A 264 -11.02 5.27 18.39
N LYS A 265 -11.92 4.29 18.46
CA LYS A 265 -12.33 3.70 19.74
C LYS A 265 -11.14 3.11 20.49
N TYR A 266 -10.31 2.34 19.80
CA TYR A 266 -9.16 1.66 20.39
C TYR A 266 -8.13 2.66 20.95
N VAL A 267 -7.85 3.76 20.24
CA VAL A 267 -6.99 4.84 20.75
C VAL A 267 -7.53 5.43 22.05
N VAL A 268 -8.84 5.62 22.15
CA VAL A 268 -9.48 6.09 23.40
C VAL A 268 -9.32 5.06 24.52
N ASP A 269 -9.54 3.78 24.22
CA ASP A 269 -9.47 2.71 25.22
C ASP A 269 -8.03 2.51 25.73
N GLU A 270 -7.02 2.72 24.88
CA GLU A 270 -5.59 2.52 25.18
C GLU A 270 -4.92 3.71 25.88
N LEU A 271 -5.31 4.94 25.54
CA LEU A 271 -4.66 6.17 26.04
C LEU A 271 -5.54 6.94 27.03
N GLY A 272 -6.80 6.56 27.15
CA GLY A 272 -7.77 7.24 27.99
C GLY A 272 -7.52 7.02 29.48
N SER A 273 -7.76 8.06 30.28
CA SER A 273 -7.76 8.02 31.75
C SER A 273 -9.13 7.64 32.32
#